data_AF-A0ABD3EAK3-F1
#
_entry.id   AF-A0ABD3EAK3-F1
#
_cell.length_a   1.000
_cell.length_b   1.000
_cell.length_c   1.000
_cell.angle_alpha   90.00
_cell.angle_beta   90.00
_cell.angle_gamma   90.00
#
_symmetry.space_group_name_H-M   'P 1'
#
loop_
_entity.id
_entity.type
_entity.pdbx_description
1 polymer ?
#
loop_
_entity_poly.entity_id
_entity_poly.type
_entity_poly.pdbx_seq_one_letter_code
_entity_poly.pdbx_strand_id
1 'polypeptide(L)'
;MATDKRQKKRVASQSTEDSVVSRKMPKRAAACSDFKEKKSVRISEKDSVIETKKDQVVVEELVAVRLTDGQEEGRPCRRLTDFTFYNSDGVAQPFEMLEADDIFFSGQVLPLGESSDKEKAKGIKCEGFGRVEDWAISGYDEGFPVIWVSTALADYDCLKPSGSYKKFYDHFYAKASACVEVYKILSKPDGGNLCLDELLAGIVRAMSGMKCFSRGQSIKDFIVSLGDFIYKQLVGLDETSKNDLHFGELPVLAALKDECSKLVDHDQPQAGSFPGTLRIGPKSGDKNTKDRPITASQIEEDEDLKMARVLQEEERWRSMKKKKGCGSTSSSSKYYIKINEDEIANDYPFVGIMSLISSVILNNI
;
A
#
# COMPACT_ATOMS: atom_id res chain seq x y z
N MET A 1 34.42 48.58 42.69
CA MET A 1 34.07 47.15 42.54
C MET A 1 32.72 46.91 43.20
N ALA A 2 31.82 46.25 42.46
CA ALA A 2 30.58 45.59 42.83
C ALA A 2 29.59 46.34 43.77
N THR A 3 28.55 46.92 43.18
CA THR A 3 27.28 47.18 43.86
C THR A 3 26.26 46.13 43.42
N ASP A 4 25.89 45.26 44.35
CA ASP A 4 24.81 44.30 44.23
C ASP A 4 23.70 44.73 45.22
N LYS A 5 22.48 44.98 44.74
CA LYS A 5 21.32 45.22 45.60
C LYS A 5 20.12 44.39 45.14
N ARG A 6 19.72 43.56 46.09
CA ARG A 6 18.64 42.59 46.17
C ARG A 6 17.27 43.26 46.34
N GLN A 7 16.22 42.44 46.14
CA GLN A 7 14.86 42.50 46.75
C GLN A 7 13.84 43.50 46.17
N LYS A 8 12.52 43.25 46.10
CA LYS A 8 11.63 42.14 46.50
C LYS A 8 10.22 42.41 45.93
N LYS A 9 9.52 41.32 45.63
CA LYS A 9 8.11 41.16 45.23
C LYS A 9 7.11 41.84 46.18
N ARG A 10 6.03 42.43 45.65
CA ARG A 10 4.74 42.64 46.35
C ARG A 10 3.57 42.23 45.45
N VAL A 11 2.61 41.56 46.07
CA VAL A 11 1.41 40.90 45.52
C VAL A 11 0.17 41.53 46.18
N ALA A 12 -0.98 41.33 45.53
CA ALA A 12 -2.38 41.55 45.93
C ALA A 12 -2.95 42.92 45.51
N SER A 13 -4.14 43.03 44.92
CA SER A 13 -5.40 42.33 45.27
C SER A 13 -6.41 42.23 44.10
N GLN A 14 -7.33 41.26 44.21
CA GLN A 14 -8.47 40.94 43.35
C GLN A 14 -9.65 41.92 43.49
N SER A 15 -10.47 42.07 42.44
CA SER A 15 -11.94 41.90 42.50
C SER A 15 -12.57 41.83 41.09
N THR A 16 -13.56 40.95 40.97
CA THR A 16 -14.43 40.54 39.85
C THR A 16 -15.47 41.59 39.43
N GLU A 17 -15.82 41.65 38.12
CA GLU A 17 -17.16 41.39 37.56
C GLU A 17 -17.26 41.73 36.04
N ASP A 18 -18.23 41.09 35.39
CA ASP A 18 -18.38 40.82 33.96
C ASP A 18 -18.68 42.01 33.03
N SER A 19 -18.33 41.84 31.74
CA SER A 19 -19.27 41.78 30.59
C SER A 19 -18.77 42.40 29.27
N VAL A 20 -19.30 41.82 28.18
CA VAL A 20 -19.49 42.35 26.81
C VAL A 20 -18.40 42.09 25.74
N VAL A 21 -18.77 41.14 24.90
CA VAL A 21 -18.37 40.85 23.51
C VAL A 21 -17.98 42.11 22.70
N SER A 22 -16.77 42.12 22.13
CA SER A 22 -16.42 43.05 21.05
C SER A 22 -16.02 42.32 19.76
N ARG A 23 -16.69 42.72 18.68
CA ARG A 23 -16.65 42.16 17.33
C ARG A 23 -15.27 42.40 16.69
N LYS A 24 -14.66 41.36 16.10
CA LYS A 24 -13.48 41.51 15.25
C LYS A 24 -13.89 42.01 13.86
N MET A 25 -13.49 43.24 13.51
CA MET A 25 -13.64 43.80 12.17
C MET A 25 -12.68 43.13 11.16
N PRO A 26 -13.03 43.08 9.86
CA PRO A 26 -12.20 42.47 8.81
C PRO A 26 -11.00 43.37 8.48
N LYS A 27 -9.78 42.81 8.45
CA LYS A 27 -8.59 43.49 7.93
C LYS A 27 -8.51 43.32 6.40
N ARG A 28 -8.47 44.45 5.70
CA ARG A 28 -8.40 44.60 4.24
C ARG A 28 -7.09 44.05 3.66
N ALA A 29 -7.19 43.51 2.44
CA ALA A 29 -6.06 43.15 1.58
C ALA A 29 -5.25 44.39 1.18
N ALA A 30 -3.92 44.28 1.19
CA ALA A 30 -3.02 45.29 0.66
C ALA A 30 -2.68 44.93 -0.80
N ALA A 31 -3.13 45.78 -1.73
CA ALA A 31 -2.63 45.80 -3.09
C ALA A 31 -1.30 46.59 -3.09
N CYS A 32 -0.20 45.94 -3.48
CA CYS A 32 1.07 46.63 -3.72
C CYS A 32 1.06 47.18 -5.16
N SER A 33 0.83 48.48 -5.30
CA SER A 33 1.19 49.24 -6.49
C SER A 33 2.65 49.66 -6.42
N ASP A 34 3.29 49.69 -7.60
CA ASP A 34 4.56 50.35 -7.94
C ASP A 34 5.88 49.58 -7.73
N PHE A 35 6.15 48.60 -8.61
CA PHE A 35 7.54 48.19 -8.89
C PHE A 35 8.13 49.13 -9.95
N LYS A 36 9.08 49.97 -9.55
CA LYS A 36 9.85 50.83 -10.45
C LYS A 36 10.70 49.98 -11.39
N GLU A 37 10.30 49.91 -12.66
CA GLU A 37 11.14 49.49 -13.79
C GLU A 37 12.42 50.33 -13.87
N LYS A 38 13.57 49.85 -13.39
CA LYS A 38 14.92 50.24 -13.88
C LYS A 38 15.97 49.16 -13.59
N LYS A 39 15.97 48.10 -14.40
CA LYS A 39 17.18 47.45 -14.91
C LYS A 39 16.75 46.50 -16.03
N SER A 40 16.78 46.97 -17.28
CA SER A 40 16.77 46.05 -18.41
C SER A 40 18.07 45.25 -18.33
N VAL A 41 17.99 44.07 -17.72
CA VAL A 41 18.98 43.03 -17.97
C VAL A 41 18.86 42.75 -19.45
N ARG A 42 19.86 43.19 -20.23
CA ARG A 42 20.01 42.76 -21.62
C ARG A 42 20.27 41.25 -21.57
N ILE A 43 19.19 40.48 -21.66
CA ILE A 43 19.29 39.06 -21.98
C ILE A 43 19.66 39.05 -23.46
N SER A 44 20.94 38.77 -23.72
CA SER A 44 21.43 38.52 -25.08
C SER A 44 20.67 37.31 -25.63
N GLU A 45 20.08 37.42 -26.82
CA GLU A 45 19.42 36.30 -27.52
C GLU A 45 20.36 35.09 -27.77
N LYS A 46 21.67 35.24 -27.49
CA LYS A 46 22.65 34.17 -27.62
C LYS A 46 22.72 33.23 -26.41
N ASP A 47 22.03 33.53 -25.31
CA ASP A 47 22.07 32.73 -24.07
C ASP A 47 20.75 32.00 -23.76
N SER A 48 19.78 31.96 -24.69
CA SER A 48 18.45 31.35 -24.43
C SER A 48 18.21 29.98 -25.07
N VAL A 49 19.26 29.29 -25.56
CA VAL A 49 19.13 27.88 -25.94
C VAL A 49 19.63 27.01 -24.79
N ILE A 50 18.73 26.76 -23.84
CA ILE A 50 18.87 25.59 -22.97
C ILE A 50 18.56 24.40 -23.87
N GLU A 51 19.60 23.79 -24.46
CA GLU A 51 19.46 22.46 -25.06
C GLU A 51 19.04 21.51 -23.93
N THR A 52 17.74 21.26 -23.84
CA THR A 52 17.22 20.13 -23.08
C THR A 52 17.74 18.88 -23.80
N LYS A 53 18.90 18.36 -23.36
CA LYS A 53 19.38 17.02 -23.72
C LYS A 53 18.19 16.08 -23.54
N LYS A 54 17.59 15.64 -24.65
CA LYS A 54 16.46 14.72 -24.64
C LYS A 54 16.88 13.49 -23.84
N ASP A 55 16.12 13.15 -22.81
CA ASP A 55 16.33 11.90 -22.11
C ASP A 55 16.22 10.77 -23.12
N GLN A 56 17.22 9.89 -23.13
CA GLN A 56 17.24 8.77 -24.05
C GLN A 56 16.15 7.78 -23.60
N VAL A 57 15.10 7.69 -24.41
CA VAL A 57 13.98 6.76 -24.22
C VAL A 57 14.19 5.56 -25.14
N VAL A 58 14.09 4.37 -24.56
CA VAL A 58 14.26 3.09 -25.24
C VAL A 58 13.01 2.25 -25.02
N VAL A 59 12.52 1.62 -26.07
CA VAL A 59 11.34 0.74 -25.96
C VAL A 59 11.74 -0.63 -25.44
N GLU A 60 12.87 -1.16 -25.89
CA GLU A 60 13.32 -2.52 -25.57
C GLU A 60 14.22 -2.58 -24.32
N GLU A 61 13.85 -3.44 -23.38
CA GLU A 61 14.62 -3.74 -22.17
C GLU A 61 16.08 -4.12 -22.46
N LEU A 62 16.31 -5.00 -23.44
CA LEU A 62 17.64 -5.49 -23.81
C LEU A 62 18.60 -4.34 -24.15
N VAL A 63 18.09 -3.32 -24.85
CA VAL A 63 18.88 -2.15 -25.22
C VAL A 63 19.17 -1.29 -24.00
N ALA A 64 18.19 -1.10 -23.10
CA ALA A 64 18.40 -0.36 -21.86
C ALA A 64 19.44 -1.03 -20.94
N VAL A 65 19.41 -2.36 -20.82
CA VAL A 65 20.38 -3.14 -20.03
C VAL A 65 21.80 -3.02 -20.61
N ARG A 66 21.94 -3.08 -21.94
CA ARG A 66 23.24 -2.93 -22.63
C ARG A 66 23.80 -1.51 -22.52
N LEU A 67 22.95 -0.49 -22.57
CA LEU A 67 23.39 0.90 -22.45
C LEU A 67 23.77 1.28 -21.01
N THR A 68 23.25 0.56 -20.02
CA THR A 68 23.54 0.74 -18.60
C THR A 68 24.55 -0.28 -18.07
N ASP A 69 25.27 -0.95 -18.97
CA ASP A 69 26.12 -2.07 -18.62
C ASP A 69 27.30 -1.70 -17.72
N GLY A 70 27.60 -2.61 -16.80
CA GLY A 70 28.66 -2.53 -15.79
C GLY A 70 29.75 -3.59 -16.01
N GLN A 71 30.72 -3.67 -15.10
CA GLN A 71 31.73 -4.75 -15.11
C GLN A 71 31.24 -6.02 -14.38
N GLU A 72 29.94 -6.26 -14.36
CA GLU A 72 29.36 -7.39 -13.63
C GLU A 72 29.54 -8.70 -14.40
N GLU A 73 30.04 -9.73 -13.72
CA GLU A 73 30.03 -11.10 -14.24
C GLU A 73 28.72 -11.78 -13.83
N GLY A 74 27.95 -12.26 -14.81
CA GLY A 74 26.74 -13.02 -14.58
C GLY A 74 25.47 -12.33 -15.08
N ARG A 75 24.36 -12.60 -14.39
CA ARG A 75 23.06 -11.99 -14.70
C ARG A 75 23.13 -10.49 -14.41
N PRO A 76 22.71 -9.61 -15.35
CA PRO A 76 22.80 -8.17 -15.15
C PRO A 76 21.95 -7.71 -13.97
N CYS A 77 22.55 -6.94 -13.06
CA CYS A 77 21.85 -6.29 -11.95
C CYS A 77 21.84 -4.78 -12.17
N ARG A 78 20.69 -4.12 -12.00
CA ARG A 78 20.54 -2.67 -12.26
C ARG A 78 19.74 -2.01 -11.16
N ARG A 79 19.83 -0.68 -11.08
CA ARG A 79 18.99 0.13 -10.20
C ARG A 79 17.83 0.71 -11.02
N LEU A 80 16.66 0.82 -10.41
CA LEU A 80 15.44 1.24 -11.06
C LEU A 80 14.80 2.43 -10.32
N THR A 81 14.59 3.53 -11.04
CA THR A 81 13.93 4.75 -10.54
C THR A 81 12.79 5.21 -11.44
N ASP A 82 11.93 6.09 -10.93
CA ASP A 82 10.75 6.62 -11.64
C ASP A 82 9.85 5.52 -12.24
N PHE A 83 9.79 4.37 -11.57
CA PHE A 83 9.10 3.21 -12.11
C PHE A 83 7.61 3.18 -11.80
N THR A 84 6.87 2.47 -12.64
CA THR A 84 5.43 2.21 -12.49
C THR A 84 5.14 0.78 -12.95
N PHE A 85 4.50 -0.02 -12.09
CA PHE A 85 3.98 -1.34 -12.46
C PHE A 85 2.55 -1.24 -12.97
N TYR A 86 2.25 -2.00 -14.03
CA TYR A 86 0.95 -1.99 -14.69
C TYR A 86 0.62 -3.36 -15.29
N ASN A 87 -0.66 -3.64 -15.47
CA ASN A 87 -1.13 -4.86 -16.13
C ASN A 87 -1.06 -4.75 -17.66
N SER A 88 -1.45 -5.80 -18.38
CA SER A 88 -1.48 -5.83 -19.85
C SER A 88 -2.32 -4.71 -20.50
N ASP A 89 -3.32 -4.16 -19.80
CA ASP A 89 -4.13 -3.02 -20.25
C ASP A 89 -3.46 -1.65 -20.04
N GLY A 90 -2.28 -1.60 -19.42
CA GLY A 90 -1.57 -0.37 -19.09
C GLY A 90 -2.11 0.36 -17.85
N VAL A 91 -2.93 -0.31 -17.04
CA VAL A 91 -3.47 0.24 -15.79
C VAL A 91 -2.49 -0.02 -14.66
N ALA A 92 -2.14 1.02 -13.91
CA ALA A 92 -1.22 0.90 -12.78
C ALA A 92 -1.79 -0.01 -11.67
N GLN A 93 -1.03 -1.02 -11.26
CA GLN A 93 -1.46 -2.03 -10.29
C GLN A 93 -0.64 -1.98 -8.99
N PRO A 94 -1.21 -2.36 -7.83
CA PRO A 94 -0.43 -2.63 -6.62
C PRO A 94 0.72 -3.60 -6.89
N PHE A 95 1.83 -3.48 -6.15
CA PHE A 95 2.98 -4.37 -6.31
C PHE A 95 2.61 -5.81 -5.99
N GLU A 96 1.68 -6.01 -5.06
CA GLU A 96 1.17 -7.32 -4.68
C GLU A 96 0.44 -8.04 -5.81
N MET A 97 0.09 -7.35 -6.91
CA MET A 97 -0.49 -8.01 -8.07
C MET A 97 0.45 -8.90 -8.88
N LEU A 98 1.75 -8.86 -8.56
CA LEU A 98 2.72 -9.80 -9.11
C LEU A 98 2.37 -11.28 -8.81
N GLU A 99 1.62 -11.57 -7.75
CA GLU A 99 1.28 -12.95 -7.36
C GLU A 99 0.08 -13.56 -8.10
N ALA A 100 -0.77 -12.73 -8.73
CA ALA A 100 -2.03 -13.19 -9.34
C ALA A 100 -2.20 -12.85 -10.83
N ASP A 101 -1.42 -11.91 -11.38
CA ASP A 101 -1.55 -11.52 -12.78
C ASP A 101 -0.19 -11.17 -13.40
N ASP A 102 -0.16 -11.11 -14.73
CA ASP A 102 0.99 -10.70 -15.51
C ASP A 102 1.18 -9.18 -15.43
N ILE A 103 2.22 -8.79 -14.72
CA ILE A 103 2.57 -7.39 -14.52
C ILE A 103 3.84 -7.03 -15.30
N PHE A 104 3.77 -5.86 -15.91
CA PHE A 104 4.84 -5.21 -16.64
C PHE A 104 5.23 -3.93 -15.92
N PHE A 105 6.36 -3.35 -16.30
CA PHE A 105 6.77 -2.07 -15.74
C PHE A 105 7.48 -1.19 -16.76
N SER A 106 7.58 0.08 -16.40
CA SER A 106 8.40 1.09 -17.07
C SER A 106 9.17 1.84 -16.00
N GLY A 107 10.27 2.49 -16.39
CA GLY A 107 11.10 3.23 -15.45
C GLY A 107 12.46 3.61 -16.03
N GLN A 108 13.29 4.19 -15.20
CA GLN A 108 14.64 4.64 -15.52
C GLN A 108 15.66 3.66 -14.95
N VAL A 109 16.39 3.00 -15.86
CA VAL A 109 17.44 2.04 -15.54
C VAL A 109 18.75 2.79 -15.29
N LEU A 110 19.39 2.46 -14.18
CA LEU A 110 20.67 3.00 -13.75
C LEU A 110 21.66 1.84 -13.60
N PRO A 111 22.96 2.05 -13.88
CA PRO A 111 23.98 1.08 -13.51
C PRO A 111 23.94 0.78 -12.01
N LEU A 112 24.24 -0.47 -11.61
CA LEU A 112 24.26 -0.87 -10.20
C LEU A 112 25.30 -0.07 -9.41
N GLY A 113 26.52 0.03 -9.94
CA GLY A 113 27.59 0.84 -9.37
C GLY A 113 27.33 2.35 -9.54
N GLU A 114 27.80 3.15 -8.59
CA GLU A 114 27.85 4.60 -8.75
C GLU A 114 28.84 4.95 -9.88
N SER A 115 28.33 5.45 -11.00
CA SER A 115 29.18 5.85 -12.11
C SER A 115 29.76 7.24 -11.86
N SER A 116 31.09 7.38 -11.99
CA SER A 116 31.75 8.70 -12.01
C SER A 116 31.39 9.55 -13.24
N ASP A 117 30.83 8.91 -14.26
CA ASP A 117 30.34 9.54 -15.48
C ASP A 117 28.93 10.11 -15.26
N LYS A 118 28.80 11.43 -15.39
CA LYS A 118 27.55 12.17 -15.21
C LYS A 118 26.47 11.79 -16.22
N GLU A 119 26.86 11.26 -17.39
CA GLU A 119 25.90 10.85 -18.43
C GLU A 119 25.32 9.45 -18.13
N LYS A 120 26.15 8.51 -17.69
CA LYS A 120 25.69 7.19 -17.19
C LYS A 120 24.93 7.29 -15.87
N ALA A 121 25.24 8.29 -15.05
CA ALA A 121 24.49 8.60 -13.84
C ALA A 121 23.06 9.10 -14.15
N LYS A 122 22.81 9.57 -15.37
CA LYS A 122 21.48 10.04 -15.79
C LYS A 122 20.52 8.89 -16.07
N GLY A 123 20.99 7.66 -16.24
CA GLY A 123 20.15 6.49 -16.51
C GLY A 123 19.44 6.53 -17.87
N ILE A 124 18.87 5.38 -18.28
CA ILE A 124 18.12 5.21 -19.53
C ILE A 124 16.65 5.00 -19.20
N LYS A 125 15.76 5.81 -19.77
CA LYS A 125 14.32 5.58 -19.62
C LYS A 125 13.90 4.41 -20.52
N CYS A 126 13.30 3.39 -19.94
CA CYS A 126 12.79 2.23 -20.63
C CYS A 126 11.28 2.09 -20.41
N GLU A 127 10.54 1.88 -21.50
CA GLU A 127 9.07 1.80 -21.45
C GLU A 127 8.54 0.36 -21.58
N GLY A 128 9.23 -0.52 -22.31
CA GLY A 128 8.83 -1.91 -22.54
C GLY A 128 9.77 -2.90 -21.87
N PHE A 129 9.68 -3.01 -20.54
CA PHE A 129 10.25 -4.14 -19.82
C PHE A 129 9.42 -5.40 -20.07
N GLY A 130 10.06 -6.56 -19.97
CA GLY A 130 9.38 -7.83 -19.93
C GLY A 130 8.45 -7.97 -18.72
N ARG A 131 7.67 -9.05 -18.72
CA ARG A 131 6.88 -9.48 -17.57
C ARG A 131 7.80 -9.70 -16.38
N VAL A 132 7.35 -9.29 -15.19
CA VAL A 132 8.03 -9.64 -13.94
C VAL A 132 7.88 -11.13 -13.70
N GLU A 133 9.01 -11.84 -13.60
CA GLU A 133 9.04 -13.29 -13.37
C GLU A 133 9.13 -13.61 -11.88
N ASP A 134 9.86 -12.78 -11.12
CA ASP A 134 10.09 -13.01 -9.70
C ASP A 134 10.35 -11.68 -8.97
N TRP A 135 10.24 -11.71 -7.65
CA TRP A 135 10.57 -10.59 -6.77
C TRP A 135 11.11 -11.08 -5.43
N ALA A 136 11.94 -10.27 -4.80
CA ALA A 136 12.52 -10.60 -3.50
C ALA A 136 12.71 -9.36 -2.63
N ILE A 137 12.70 -9.57 -1.32
CA ILE A 137 13.14 -8.57 -0.34
C ILE A 137 14.51 -9.01 0.17
N SER A 138 15.47 -8.12 0.17
CA SER A 138 16.75 -8.28 0.87
C SER A 138 17.01 -7.06 1.76
N GLY A 139 18.23 -6.91 2.30
CA GLY A 139 18.54 -5.82 3.21
C GLY A 139 18.23 -6.11 4.69
N TYR A 140 17.97 -7.38 5.01
CA TYR A 140 17.64 -7.83 6.37
C TYR A 140 18.77 -7.56 7.37
N ASP A 141 20.02 -7.84 6.97
CA ASP A 141 21.20 -7.64 7.81
C ASP A 141 21.62 -6.17 7.88
N GLU A 142 21.43 -5.43 6.79
CA GLU A 142 21.69 -3.99 6.70
C GLU A 142 20.64 -3.16 7.45
N GLY A 143 19.46 -3.73 7.70
CA GLY A 143 18.39 -3.12 8.48
C GLY A 143 17.54 -2.12 7.71
N PHE A 144 17.56 -2.16 6.38
CA PHE A 144 16.65 -1.41 5.51
C PHE A 144 16.21 -2.29 4.33
N PRO A 145 14.93 -2.30 3.94
CA PRO A 145 14.46 -3.18 2.88
C PRO A 145 15.01 -2.74 1.52
N VAL A 146 15.51 -3.72 0.77
CA VAL A 146 15.84 -3.60 -0.66
C VAL A 146 14.88 -4.49 -1.42
N ILE A 147 14.12 -3.91 -2.35
CA ILE A 147 13.09 -4.61 -3.11
C ILE A 147 13.63 -4.88 -4.50
N TRP A 148 13.68 -6.16 -4.88
CA TRP A 148 14.15 -6.61 -6.18
C TRP A 148 12.98 -7.09 -7.02
N VAL A 149 13.02 -6.76 -8.31
CA VAL A 149 12.17 -7.38 -9.33
C VAL A 149 13.04 -7.96 -10.43
N SER A 150 12.63 -9.11 -10.93
CA SER A 150 13.41 -9.91 -11.86
C SER A 150 12.60 -10.12 -13.14
N THR A 151 13.24 -9.93 -14.28
CA THR A 151 12.68 -10.25 -15.61
C THR A 151 13.45 -11.41 -16.22
N ALA A 152 13.13 -11.82 -17.45
CA ALA A 152 13.96 -12.80 -18.16
C ALA A 152 15.42 -12.30 -18.41
N LEU A 153 15.68 -11.00 -18.36
CA LEU A 153 16.94 -10.40 -18.79
C LEU A 153 17.83 -9.89 -17.66
N ALA A 154 17.25 -9.40 -16.56
CA ALA A 154 18.00 -8.72 -15.51
C ALA A 154 17.24 -8.68 -14.18
N ASP A 155 17.96 -8.33 -13.12
CA ASP A 155 17.41 -8.06 -11.79
C ASP A 155 17.52 -6.57 -11.47
N TYR A 156 16.49 -6.01 -10.85
CA TYR A 156 16.34 -4.58 -10.66
C TYR A 156 16.07 -4.22 -9.20
N ASP A 157 16.95 -3.42 -8.61
CA ASP A 157 16.76 -2.79 -7.29
C ASP A 157 15.81 -1.58 -7.41
N CYS A 158 14.61 -1.70 -6.82
CA CYS A 158 13.57 -0.68 -6.84
C CYS A 158 13.87 0.46 -5.84
N LEU A 159 14.52 1.51 -6.33
CA LEU A 159 14.91 2.64 -5.47
C LEU A 159 13.79 3.64 -5.23
N LYS A 160 13.18 4.14 -6.32
CA LYS A 160 12.23 5.25 -6.25
C LYS A 160 11.10 5.08 -7.26
N PRO A 161 9.84 4.97 -6.83
CA PRO A 161 8.70 4.89 -7.74
C PRO A 161 8.44 6.25 -8.42
N SER A 162 7.67 6.23 -9.50
CA SER A 162 7.13 7.45 -10.09
C SER A 162 6.17 8.16 -9.12
N GLY A 163 5.99 9.46 -9.31
CA GLY A 163 5.16 10.27 -8.43
C GLY A 163 3.70 9.79 -8.35
N SER A 164 3.14 9.32 -9.47
CA SER A 164 1.78 8.77 -9.55
C SER A 164 1.68 7.36 -8.95
N TYR A 165 2.75 6.57 -9.04
CA TYR A 165 2.79 5.20 -8.54
C TYR A 165 3.11 5.10 -7.04
N LYS A 166 3.72 6.15 -6.46
CA LYS A 166 4.15 6.22 -5.05
C LYS A 166 3.12 5.72 -4.04
N LYS A 167 1.83 5.95 -4.27
CA LYS A 167 0.75 5.52 -3.35
C LYS A 167 0.67 4.00 -3.17
N PHE A 168 0.96 3.24 -4.22
CA PHE A 168 0.97 1.79 -4.23
C PHE A 168 2.28 1.29 -3.62
N TYR A 169 3.41 1.81 -4.12
CA TYR A 169 4.72 1.41 -3.64
C TYR A 169 4.95 1.71 -2.15
N ASP A 170 4.45 2.83 -1.62
CA ASP A 170 4.55 3.17 -0.20
C ASP A 170 3.88 2.11 0.70
N HIS A 171 2.86 1.40 0.20
CA HIS A 171 2.22 0.32 0.93
C HIS A 171 3.14 -0.88 1.03
N PHE A 172 3.59 -1.39 -0.10
CA PHE A 172 4.48 -2.54 -0.17
C PHE A 172 5.81 -2.28 0.53
N TYR A 173 6.39 -1.09 0.37
CA TYR A 173 7.59 -0.68 1.10
C TYR A 173 7.40 -0.72 2.62
N ALA A 174 6.20 -0.36 3.11
CA ALA A 174 5.88 -0.49 4.53
C ALA A 174 5.81 -1.96 4.98
N LYS A 175 5.32 -2.87 4.14
CA LYS A 175 5.35 -4.32 4.41
C LYS A 175 6.78 -4.85 4.48
N ALA A 176 7.58 -4.53 3.47
CA ALA A 176 9.00 -4.94 3.43
C ALA A 176 9.77 -4.40 4.65
N SER A 177 9.51 -3.15 5.03
CA SER A 177 10.07 -2.56 6.25
C SER A 177 9.65 -3.32 7.51
N ALA A 178 8.38 -3.75 7.60
CA ALA A 178 7.92 -4.56 8.73
C ALA A 178 8.66 -5.90 8.81
N CYS A 179 8.87 -6.58 7.67
CA CYS A 179 9.65 -7.82 7.62
C CYS A 179 11.08 -7.63 8.15
N VAL A 180 11.77 -6.57 7.69
CA VAL A 180 13.14 -6.26 8.13
C VAL A 180 13.21 -5.91 9.61
N GLU A 181 12.24 -5.15 10.13
CA GLU A 181 12.20 -4.81 11.56
C GLU A 181 11.89 -6.03 12.44
N VAL A 182 11.02 -6.94 11.99
CA VAL A 182 10.74 -8.21 12.69
C VAL A 182 12.02 -9.04 12.73
N TYR A 183 12.67 -9.26 11.58
CA TYR A 183 13.96 -9.95 11.50
C TYR A 183 14.96 -9.37 12.50
N LYS A 184 15.19 -8.06 12.45
CA LYS A 184 16.14 -7.37 13.31
C LYS A 184 15.84 -7.52 14.80
N ILE A 185 14.57 -7.60 15.19
CA ILE A 185 14.18 -7.81 16.59
C ILE A 185 14.44 -9.27 16.99
N LEU A 186 14.06 -10.23 16.14
CA LEU A 186 14.18 -11.66 16.41
C LEU A 186 15.62 -12.18 16.34
N SER A 187 16.46 -11.63 15.47
CA SER A 187 17.88 -11.99 15.31
C SER A 187 18.77 -11.53 16.48
N LYS A 188 18.20 -10.80 17.46
CA LYS A 188 18.93 -10.48 18.70
C LYS A 188 19.03 -11.71 19.59
N PRO A 189 20.06 -11.82 20.45
CA PRO A 189 20.25 -12.98 21.34
C PRO A 189 19.02 -13.34 22.19
N ASP A 190 18.27 -12.33 22.66
CA ASP A 190 17.05 -12.52 23.47
C ASP A 190 15.76 -12.49 22.63
N GLY A 191 15.86 -12.32 21.30
CA GLY A 191 14.75 -12.09 20.39
C GLY A 191 13.77 -13.26 20.27
N GLY A 192 14.27 -14.50 20.40
CA GLY A 192 13.44 -15.71 20.32
C GLY A 192 12.52 -15.94 21.52
N ASN A 193 12.76 -15.26 22.65
CA ASN A 193 11.99 -15.41 23.90
C ASN A 193 10.95 -14.29 24.11
N LEU A 194 10.74 -13.43 23.11
CA LEU A 194 9.82 -12.30 23.21
C LEU A 194 8.37 -12.77 23.20
N CYS A 195 7.51 -12.09 23.97
CA CYS A 195 6.07 -12.24 23.79
C CYS A 195 5.58 -11.38 22.61
N LEU A 196 4.37 -11.68 22.12
CA LEU A 196 3.79 -10.98 20.96
C LEU A 196 3.67 -9.47 21.20
N ASP A 197 3.24 -9.03 22.38
CA ASP A 197 3.09 -7.61 22.67
C ASP A 197 4.43 -6.87 22.71
N GLU A 198 5.51 -7.52 23.16
CA GLU A 198 6.87 -6.96 23.14
C GLU A 198 7.38 -6.80 21.70
N LEU A 199 7.16 -7.81 20.86
CA LEU A 199 7.47 -7.76 19.44
C LEU A 199 6.72 -6.60 18.77
N LEU A 200 5.39 -6.54 18.93
CA LEU A 200 4.56 -5.48 18.36
C LEU A 200 4.97 -4.09 18.86
N ALA A 201 5.26 -3.93 20.15
CA ALA A 201 5.74 -2.65 20.70
C ALA A 201 7.10 -2.24 20.11
N GLY A 202 8.00 -3.20 19.89
CA GLY A 202 9.29 -2.98 19.24
C GLY A 202 9.13 -2.48 17.80
N ILE A 203 8.32 -3.18 17.01
CA ILE A 203 8.08 -2.82 15.60
C ILE A 203 7.35 -1.49 15.49
N VAL A 204 6.30 -1.26 16.29
CA VAL A 204 5.57 0.03 16.30
C VAL A 204 6.52 1.19 16.58
N ARG A 205 7.44 1.03 17.55
CA ARG A 205 8.44 2.06 17.86
C ARG A 205 9.38 2.32 16.69
N ALA A 206 9.84 1.27 16.02
CA ALA A 206 10.73 1.40 14.86
C ALA A 206 10.04 2.07 13.66
N MET A 207 8.80 1.67 13.37
CA MET A 207 8.04 2.14 12.20
C MET A 207 7.34 3.50 12.41
N SER A 208 7.31 4.02 13.64
CA SER A 208 6.65 5.31 13.97
C SER A 208 7.17 6.51 13.17
N GLY A 209 8.41 6.44 12.63
CA GLY A 209 9.01 7.48 11.80
C GLY A 209 8.60 7.44 10.32
N MET A 210 7.93 6.39 9.86
CA MET A 210 7.61 6.20 8.45
C MET A 210 6.47 7.13 8.01
N LYS A 211 6.70 7.85 6.91
CA LYS A 211 5.75 8.86 6.39
C LYS A 211 4.50 8.25 5.72
N CYS A 212 4.51 6.95 5.43
CA CYS A 212 3.41 6.25 4.76
C CYS A 212 2.20 6.03 5.67
N PHE A 213 2.40 6.05 6.99
CA PHE A 213 1.33 5.96 7.97
C PHE A 213 0.65 7.31 8.14
N SER A 214 -0.65 7.36 7.86
CA SER A 214 -1.44 8.54 8.19
C SER A 214 -1.62 8.63 9.72
N ARG A 215 -1.82 9.84 10.26
CA ARG A 215 -2.01 10.07 11.71
C ARG A 215 -3.15 9.27 12.38
N GLY A 216 -4.03 8.62 11.61
CA GLY A 216 -5.13 7.80 12.11
C GLY A 216 -4.92 6.29 11.96
N GLN A 217 -3.77 5.86 11.43
CA GLN A 217 -3.48 4.45 11.20
C GLN A 217 -2.81 3.83 12.43
N SER A 218 -3.41 2.76 12.96
CA SER A 218 -2.75 1.93 13.97
C SER A 218 -1.64 1.14 13.28
N ILE A 219 -0.39 1.46 13.60
CA ILE A 219 0.77 0.69 13.13
C ILE A 219 0.66 -0.75 13.66
N LYS A 220 0.14 -0.94 14.88
CA LYS A 220 -0.10 -2.28 15.46
C LYS A 220 -1.04 -3.10 14.58
N ASP A 221 -2.21 -2.54 14.23
CA ASP A 221 -3.22 -3.26 13.44
C ASP A 221 -2.69 -3.59 12.04
N PHE A 222 -1.91 -2.67 11.45
CA PHE A 222 -1.21 -2.93 10.20
C PHE A 222 -0.26 -4.12 10.31
N ILE A 223 0.61 -4.16 11.33
CA ILE A 223 1.55 -5.28 11.52
C ILE A 223 0.80 -6.60 11.72
N VAL A 224 -0.25 -6.60 12.54
CA VAL A 224 -1.07 -7.81 12.77
C VAL A 224 -1.70 -8.29 11.47
N SER A 225 -2.19 -7.39 10.62
CA SER A 225 -2.75 -7.76 9.31
C SER A 225 -1.73 -8.32 8.31
N LEU A 226 -0.43 -8.15 8.57
CA LEU A 226 0.66 -8.69 7.77
C LEU A 226 1.24 -9.98 8.34
N GLY A 227 0.68 -10.54 9.42
CA GLY A 227 1.30 -11.64 10.14
C GLY A 227 1.61 -12.86 9.26
N ASP A 228 0.70 -13.23 8.35
CA ASP A 228 0.93 -14.32 7.40
C ASP A 228 2.03 -14.00 6.37
N PHE A 229 2.04 -12.77 5.84
CA PHE A 229 3.07 -12.30 4.92
C PHE A 229 4.46 -12.31 5.59
N ILE A 230 4.57 -11.73 6.79
CA ILE A 230 5.82 -11.68 7.57
C ILE A 230 6.31 -13.10 7.89
N TYR A 231 5.41 -13.99 8.30
CA TYR A 231 5.74 -15.39 8.57
C TYR A 231 6.35 -16.06 7.33
N LYS A 232 5.67 -15.98 6.18
CA LYS A 232 6.14 -16.58 4.91
C LYS A 232 7.50 -16.03 4.49
N GLN A 233 7.68 -14.71 4.57
CA GLN A 233 8.94 -14.06 4.18
C GLN A 233 10.11 -14.52 5.07
N LEU A 234 9.94 -14.56 6.40
CA LEU A 234 11.04 -14.94 7.31
C LEU A 234 11.34 -16.43 7.28
N VAL A 235 10.32 -17.29 7.18
CA VAL A 235 10.52 -18.74 7.01
C VAL A 235 11.22 -19.04 5.69
N GLY A 236 10.92 -18.30 4.62
CA GLY A 236 11.65 -18.42 3.34
C GLY A 236 13.15 -18.10 3.46
N LEU A 237 13.56 -17.31 4.46
CA LEU A 237 14.99 -17.07 4.72
C LEU A 237 15.68 -18.29 5.35
N ASP A 238 14.95 -19.18 6.04
CA ASP A 238 15.53 -20.39 6.63
C ASP A 238 16.11 -21.31 5.53
N GLU A 239 15.53 -21.30 4.33
CA GLU A 239 15.99 -22.08 3.18
C GLU A 239 17.29 -21.54 2.56
N THR A 240 17.54 -20.23 2.71
CA THR A 240 18.62 -19.52 2.02
C THR A 240 19.75 -19.08 2.96
N SER A 241 19.51 -19.02 4.26
CA SER A 241 20.49 -18.55 5.24
C SER A 241 21.38 -19.67 5.80
N LYS A 242 22.61 -19.32 6.18
CA LYS A 242 23.52 -20.20 6.94
C LYS A 242 23.43 -19.97 8.45
N ASN A 243 22.39 -19.27 8.90
CA ASN A 243 22.25 -18.90 10.30
C ASN A 243 21.65 -20.07 11.09
N ASP A 244 22.08 -20.24 12.33
CA ASP A 244 21.56 -21.27 13.26
C ASP A 244 20.14 -20.95 13.76
N LEU A 245 19.58 -19.79 13.38
CA LEU A 245 18.30 -19.29 13.87
C LEU A 245 17.20 -19.67 12.87
N HIS A 246 16.40 -20.68 13.23
CA HIS A 246 15.27 -21.14 12.43
C HIS A 246 14.00 -20.36 12.77
N PHE A 247 13.59 -19.44 11.90
CA PHE A 247 12.41 -18.60 12.11
C PHE A 247 11.12 -19.42 12.19
N GLY A 248 11.03 -20.55 11.47
CA GLY A 248 9.88 -21.46 11.51
C GLY A 248 9.60 -22.06 12.89
N GLU A 249 10.58 -22.12 13.78
CA GLU A 249 10.44 -22.68 15.13
C GLU A 249 10.07 -21.63 16.18
N LEU A 250 10.06 -20.34 15.82
CA LEU A 250 9.81 -19.26 16.78
C LEU A 250 8.31 -19.14 17.10
N PRO A 251 7.89 -19.37 18.36
CA PRO A 251 6.48 -19.35 18.74
C PRO A 251 5.86 -17.95 18.60
N VAL A 252 6.67 -16.89 18.78
CA VAL A 252 6.21 -15.51 18.62
C VAL A 252 5.80 -15.19 17.18
N LEU A 253 6.47 -15.80 16.19
CA LEU A 253 6.14 -15.62 14.78
C LEU A 253 4.87 -16.39 14.39
N ALA A 254 4.71 -17.61 14.92
CA ALA A 254 3.46 -18.36 14.80
C ALA A 254 2.28 -17.61 15.43
N ALA A 255 2.47 -17.04 16.63
CA ALA A 255 1.43 -16.25 17.30
C ALA A 255 1.02 -15.01 16.48
N LEU A 256 1.98 -14.33 15.83
CA LEU A 256 1.69 -13.20 14.95
C LEU A 256 0.84 -13.63 13.73
N LYS A 257 1.17 -14.77 13.12
CA LYS A 257 0.37 -15.36 12.03
C LYS A 257 -1.05 -15.69 12.50
N ASP A 258 -1.18 -16.32 13.65
CA ASP A 258 -2.49 -16.73 14.18
C ASP A 258 -3.38 -15.53 14.53
N GLU A 259 -2.82 -14.43 15.05
CA GLU A 259 -3.55 -13.18 15.24
C GLU A 259 -4.01 -12.56 13.91
N CYS A 260 -3.22 -12.69 12.84
CA CYS A 260 -3.62 -12.27 11.50
C CYS A 260 -4.86 -13.04 11.02
N SER A 261 -4.88 -14.37 11.20
CA SER A 261 -6.01 -15.22 10.78
C SER A 261 -7.31 -14.87 11.50
N LYS A 262 -7.25 -14.50 12.79
CA LYS A 262 -8.44 -14.06 13.56
C LYS A 262 -9.13 -12.83 12.95
N LEU A 263 -8.37 -11.94 12.30
CA LEU A 263 -8.94 -10.78 11.61
C LEU A 263 -9.71 -11.17 10.34
N VAL A 264 -9.27 -12.24 9.65
CA VAL A 264 -9.94 -12.76 8.46
C VAL A 264 -11.27 -13.42 8.83
N ASP A 265 -11.30 -14.18 9.94
CA ASP A 265 -12.51 -14.86 10.42
C ASP A 265 -13.59 -13.89 10.94
N HIS A 266 -13.20 -12.70 11.41
CA HIS A 266 -14.14 -11.67 11.89
C HIS A 266 -14.79 -10.85 10.76
N ASP A 267 -14.12 -10.74 9.61
CA ASP A 267 -14.61 -9.98 8.44
C ASP A 267 -15.48 -10.84 7.50
N GLN A 268 -15.48 -12.16 7.67
CA GLN A 268 -16.44 -13.02 6.99
C GLN A 268 -17.83 -12.74 7.60
N PRO A 269 -18.84 -12.33 6.82
CA PRO A 269 -20.18 -12.17 7.36
C PRO A 269 -20.59 -13.52 7.92
N GLN A 270 -20.64 -13.61 9.25
CA GLN A 270 -21.46 -14.62 9.93
C GLN A 270 -22.77 -14.60 9.18
N ALA A 271 -23.11 -15.73 8.55
CA ALA A 271 -24.43 -15.92 7.98
C ALA A 271 -25.40 -15.72 9.13
N GLY A 272 -25.90 -14.49 9.25
CA GLY A 272 -26.87 -14.12 10.25
C GLY A 272 -28.00 -15.11 10.08
N SER A 273 -28.28 -15.86 11.14
CA SER A 273 -29.48 -16.67 11.23
C SER A 273 -30.68 -15.72 11.17
N PHE A 274 -31.05 -15.30 9.97
CA PHE A 274 -32.35 -14.72 9.71
C PHE A 274 -33.37 -15.83 9.93
N PRO A 275 -34.39 -15.63 10.79
CA PRO A 275 -35.46 -16.60 10.94
C PRO A 275 -36.35 -16.49 9.70
N GLY A 276 -36.02 -17.24 8.65
CA GLY A 276 -36.70 -17.18 7.37
C GLY A 276 -36.23 -18.26 6.42
N THR A 277 -36.75 -19.47 6.62
CA THR A 277 -36.48 -20.67 5.81
C THR A 277 -36.88 -20.49 4.34
N LEU A 278 -35.89 -20.41 3.45
CA LEU A 278 -36.01 -20.87 2.06
C LEU A 278 -34.78 -21.73 1.74
N ARG A 279 -34.99 -23.06 1.70
CA ARG A 279 -33.96 -24.03 1.31
C ARG A 279 -34.14 -24.37 -0.16
N ILE A 280 -33.15 -24.04 -0.99
CA ILE A 280 -32.97 -24.68 -2.29
C ILE A 280 -32.16 -25.94 -2.02
N GLY A 281 -32.83 -27.09 -2.04
CA GLY A 281 -32.19 -28.38 -1.79
C GLY A 281 -31.47 -28.92 -3.03
N PRO A 282 -30.19 -29.34 -2.93
CA PRO A 282 -29.60 -30.20 -3.94
C PRO A 282 -30.12 -31.64 -3.76
N LYS A 283 -30.48 -32.28 -4.87
CA LYS A 283 -30.96 -33.67 -4.90
C LYS A 283 -29.89 -34.61 -4.34
N SER A 284 -30.33 -35.44 -3.40
CA SER A 284 -29.65 -36.57 -2.78
C SER A 284 -29.04 -37.54 -3.81
N GLY A 285 -27.79 -37.95 -3.58
CA GLY A 285 -27.08 -39.00 -4.30
C GLY A 285 -25.82 -39.50 -3.57
N ASP A 286 -26.04 -40.15 -2.43
CA ASP A 286 -25.25 -41.15 -1.69
C ASP A 286 -23.70 -41.08 -1.55
N LYS A 287 -23.30 -40.83 -0.29
CA LYS A 287 -22.24 -41.41 0.56
C LYS A 287 -21.04 -42.14 -0.08
N ASN A 288 -19.85 -41.60 0.18
CA ASN A 288 -18.82 -42.30 0.99
C ASN A 288 -17.74 -41.34 1.47
N THR A 289 -17.88 -40.88 2.71
CA THR A 289 -16.86 -40.13 3.45
C THR A 289 -15.85 -41.13 4.01
N LYS A 290 -14.60 -41.08 3.55
CA LYS A 290 -13.45 -41.57 4.30
C LYS A 290 -12.51 -40.41 4.51
N ASP A 291 -12.39 -40.03 5.78
CA ASP A 291 -11.44 -39.07 6.29
C ASP A 291 -10.02 -39.43 5.83
N ARG A 292 -9.35 -38.50 5.17
CA ARG A 292 -7.91 -38.56 4.93
C ARG A 292 -7.28 -37.24 5.40
N PRO A 293 -6.20 -37.28 6.20
CA PRO A 293 -5.59 -36.08 6.74
C PRO A 293 -5.01 -35.24 5.61
N ILE A 294 -5.35 -33.94 5.60
CA ILE A 294 -4.77 -32.96 4.68
C ILE A 294 -3.28 -32.88 5.02
N THR A 295 -2.48 -33.47 4.14
CA THR A 295 -1.03 -33.41 4.19
C THR A 295 -0.65 -32.08 3.54
N ALA A 296 0.19 -31.29 4.22
CA ALA A 296 0.71 -30.04 3.70
C ALA A 296 1.53 -30.31 2.43
N SER A 297 0.93 -30.00 1.29
CA SER A 297 1.63 -29.86 0.01
C SER A 297 0.90 -28.77 -0.75
N GLN A 298 1.60 -27.66 -0.98
CA GLN A 298 1.31 -26.60 -1.96
C GLN A 298 -0.15 -26.58 -2.43
N ILE A 299 -0.99 -25.88 -1.67
CA ILE A 299 -2.31 -25.51 -2.17
C ILE A 299 -2.00 -24.49 -3.26
N GLU A 300 -2.15 -24.89 -4.53
CA GLU A 300 -2.37 -23.94 -5.62
C GLU A 300 -3.63 -23.17 -5.22
N GLU A 301 -3.42 -22.04 -4.51
CA GLU A 301 -4.49 -21.11 -4.19
C GLU A 301 -5.05 -20.65 -5.54
N ASP A 302 -6.35 -20.84 -5.73
CA ASP A 302 -7.10 -20.36 -6.90
C ASP A 302 -6.70 -18.90 -7.19
N GLU A 303 -6.38 -18.57 -8.44
CA GLU A 303 -5.90 -17.24 -8.83
C GLU A 303 -6.92 -16.15 -8.44
N ASP A 304 -8.21 -16.50 -8.48
CA ASP A 304 -9.31 -15.65 -8.01
C ASP A 304 -9.19 -15.34 -6.50
N LEU A 305 -8.74 -16.29 -5.68
CA LEU A 305 -8.53 -16.08 -4.25
C LEU A 305 -7.35 -15.15 -3.97
N LYS A 306 -6.26 -15.27 -4.75
CA LYS A 306 -5.11 -14.35 -4.64
C LYS A 306 -5.52 -12.93 -5.02
N MET A 307 -6.27 -12.78 -6.11
CA MET A 307 -6.81 -11.49 -6.54
C MET A 307 -7.75 -10.89 -5.48
N ALA A 308 -8.68 -11.67 -4.94
CA ALA A 308 -9.57 -11.23 -3.87
C ALA A 308 -8.81 -10.79 -2.62
N ARG A 309 -7.76 -11.52 -2.22
CA ARG A 309 -6.89 -11.16 -1.09
C ARG A 309 -6.22 -9.81 -1.29
N VAL A 310 -5.62 -9.58 -2.46
CA VAL A 310 -4.94 -8.30 -2.77
C VAL A 310 -5.93 -7.13 -2.81
N LEU A 311 -7.11 -7.32 -3.39
CA LEU A 311 -8.16 -6.30 -3.41
C LEU A 311 -8.66 -5.95 -2.01
N GLN A 312 -8.91 -6.96 -1.17
CA GLN A 312 -9.34 -6.75 0.22
C GLN A 312 -8.29 -6.00 1.03
N GLU A 313 -7.02 -6.36 0.85
CA GLU A 313 -5.92 -5.68 1.52
C GLU A 313 -5.77 -4.23 1.06
N GLU A 314 -5.89 -3.96 -0.25
CA GLU A 314 -5.87 -2.60 -0.78
C GLU A 314 -7.02 -1.77 -0.19
N GLU A 315 -8.22 -2.34 -0.10
CA GLU A 315 -9.37 -1.67 0.50
C GLU A 315 -9.14 -1.36 1.98
N ARG A 316 -8.60 -2.30 2.76
CA ARG A 316 -8.22 -2.09 4.17
C ARG A 316 -7.20 -0.95 4.29
N TRP A 317 -6.16 -0.96 3.46
CA TRP A 317 -5.15 0.09 3.44
C TRP A 317 -5.72 1.46 3.08
N ARG A 318 -6.58 1.53 2.06
CA ARG A 318 -7.26 2.78 1.66
C ARG A 318 -8.21 3.27 2.76
N SER A 319 -8.94 2.36 3.42
CA SER A 319 -9.85 2.69 4.51
C SER A 319 -9.10 3.24 5.73
N MET A 320 -7.94 2.69 6.06
CA MET A 320 -7.06 3.21 7.11
C MET A 320 -6.54 4.62 6.80
N LYS A 321 -6.30 4.96 5.52
CA LYS A 321 -5.89 6.31 5.10
C LYS A 321 -7.05 7.33 5.09
N LYS A 322 -8.28 6.90 4.79
CA LYS A 322 -9.45 7.78 4.63
C LYS A 322 -10.08 8.27 5.93
N LYS A 323 -9.70 7.74 7.11
CA LYS A 323 -10.23 8.18 8.43
C LYS A 323 -9.94 9.65 8.79
N LYS A 324 -9.29 10.41 7.91
CA LYS A 324 -9.06 11.86 8.06
C LYS A 324 -9.96 12.65 7.10
N GLY A 325 -11.25 12.71 7.43
CA GLY A 325 -12.23 13.43 6.62
C GLY A 325 -13.63 13.51 7.21
N CYS A 326 -13.80 13.28 8.51
CA CYS A 326 -15.02 13.66 9.19
C CYS A 326 -14.63 13.97 10.63
N GLY A 327 -14.38 15.26 10.91
CA GLY A 327 -14.74 15.72 12.24
C GLY A 327 -16.20 15.33 12.39
N SER A 328 -16.50 14.54 13.41
CA SER A 328 -17.86 14.15 13.78
C SER A 328 -18.66 15.40 14.14
N THR A 329 -19.12 16.12 13.12
CA THR A 329 -20.32 16.92 13.21
C THR A 329 -21.44 15.90 13.22
N SER A 330 -22.04 15.73 14.39
CA SER A 330 -23.40 15.19 14.54
C SER A 330 -24.35 16.06 13.70
N SER A 331 -24.41 15.81 12.39
CA SER A 331 -25.54 16.24 11.57
C SER A 331 -26.53 15.08 11.58
N SER A 332 -27.47 15.14 12.52
CA SER A 332 -28.69 14.33 12.46
C SER A 332 -29.54 14.80 11.27
N SER A 333 -29.10 14.55 10.04
CA SER A 333 -29.95 14.66 8.86
C SER A 333 -30.38 13.26 8.49
N LYS A 334 -31.60 12.89 8.90
CA LYS A 334 -32.31 11.72 8.39
C LYS A 334 -32.43 11.89 6.87
N TYR A 335 -31.56 11.23 6.10
CA TYR A 335 -31.76 11.07 4.67
C TYR A 335 -32.90 10.07 4.48
N TYR A 336 -34.11 10.58 4.27
CA TYR A 336 -35.17 9.81 3.66
C TYR A 336 -34.91 9.82 2.15
N ILE A 337 -34.44 8.69 1.61
CA ILE A 337 -34.46 8.47 0.16
C ILE A 337 -35.92 8.15 -0.17
N LYS A 338 -36.63 9.15 -0.69
CA LYS A 338 -38.01 9.00 -1.14
C LYS A 338 -37.96 8.46 -2.57
N ILE A 339 -37.91 7.14 -2.69
CA ILE A 339 -38.03 6.46 -3.98
C ILE A 339 -39.47 6.66 -4.45
N ASN A 340 -39.66 7.33 -5.58
CA ASN A 340 -40.97 7.40 -6.23
C ASN A 340 -41.19 6.10 -7.03
N GLU A 341 -42.44 5.61 -7.05
CA GLU A 341 -42.83 4.37 -7.72
C GLU A 341 -42.52 4.39 -9.24
N ASP A 342 -42.49 5.59 -9.83
CA ASP A 342 -42.16 5.83 -11.24
C ASP A 342 -40.68 5.57 -11.58
N GLU A 343 -39.79 5.59 -10.58
CA GLU A 343 -38.34 5.37 -10.76
C GLU A 343 -38.00 3.87 -10.83
N ILE A 344 -38.86 3.01 -10.30
CA ILE A 344 -38.70 1.54 -10.33
C ILE A 344 -39.27 0.93 -11.63
N ALA A 345 -40.20 1.63 -12.28
CA ALA A 345 -40.93 1.12 -13.45
C ALA A 345 -40.08 1.07 -14.73
N ASN A 346 -38.94 1.76 -14.79
CA ASN A 346 -38.10 1.84 -16.00
C ASN A 346 -36.94 0.83 -16.05
N ASP A 347 -36.64 0.13 -14.95
CA ASP A 347 -35.53 -0.85 -14.89
C ASP A 347 -35.95 -2.27 -15.31
N TYR A 348 -37.23 -2.48 -15.65
CA TYR A 348 -37.70 -3.72 -16.24
C TYR A 348 -38.03 -3.52 -17.73
N PRO A 349 -37.23 -4.06 -18.67
CA PRO A 349 -37.69 -4.20 -20.03
C PRO A 349 -38.90 -5.13 -20.02
N PHE A 350 -40.04 -4.58 -20.43
CA PHE A 350 -41.32 -5.27 -20.57
C PHE A 350 -41.21 -6.37 -21.63
N VAL A 351 -40.65 -7.53 -21.25
CA VAL A 351 -40.72 -8.74 -22.06
C VAL A 351 -42.15 -9.27 -21.95
N GLY A 352 -42.88 -9.12 -23.05
CA GLY A 352 -44.28 -9.49 -23.16
C GLY A 352 -44.51 -10.95 -22.82
N ILE A 353 -45.20 -11.18 -21.70
CA ILE A 353 -45.99 -12.40 -21.47
C ILE A 353 -47.43 -11.95 -21.22
N MET A 354 -48.04 -11.39 -22.27
CA MET A 354 -49.49 -11.25 -22.43
C MET A 354 -49.89 -12.02 -23.70
N SER A 355 -49.72 -13.34 -23.64
CA SER A 355 -50.40 -14.29 -24.53
C SER A 355 -50.17 -15.71 -24.01
N LEU A 356 -50.97 -16.13 -23.02
CA LEU A 356 -51.38 -17.54 -22.75
C LEU A 356 -52.17 -17.68 -21.43
N ILE A 357 -53.02 -16.73 -21.06
CA ILE A 357 -54.09 -16.96 -20.07
C ILE A 357 -55.44 -16.59 -20.70
N SER A 358 -55.74 -17.21 -21.84
CA SER A 358 -57.09 -17.24 -22.41
C SER A 358 -57.42 -18.60 -23.05
N SER A 359 -56.87 -19.69 -22.53
CA SER A 359 -57.20 -21.05 -23.01
C SER A 359 -57.19 -22.16 -21.96
N VAL A 360 -57.44 -21.86 -20.67
CA VAL A 360 -57.66 -22.92 -19.64
C VAL A 360 -58.80 -22.57 -18.64
N ILE A 361 -59.76 -21.73 -19.03
CA ILE A 361 -61.07 -21.66 -18.32
C ILE A 361 -62.18 -21.96 -19.33
N LEU A 362 -62.05 -23.12 -19.98
CA LEU A 362 -63.14 -23.85 -20.61
C LEU A 362 -62.82 -25.34 -20.51
N ASN A 363 -62.69 -25.82 -19.27
CA ASN A 363 -62.76 -27.23 -18.86
C ASN A 363 -62.66 -27.31 -17.33
N ASN A 364 -63.70 -26.83 -16.64
CA ASN A 364 -64.31 -27.49 -15.49
C ASN A 364 -65.39 -26.59 -14.88
N ILE A 365 -66.64 -27.01 -15.13
CA ILE A 365 -67.94 -26.55 -14.62
C ILE A 365 -68.56 -25.38 -15.37
#